data_AF-A0A836HRF9-F1
#
_entry.id   AF-A0A836HRF9-F1
#
_cell.length_a   1.000
_cell.length_b   1.000
_cell.length_c   1.000
_cell.angle_alpha   90.00
_cell.angle_beta   90.00
_cell.angle_gamma   90.00
#
_symmetry.space_group_name_H-M   'P 1'
#
loop_
_entity.id
_entity.type
_entity.pdbx_description
1 polymer ?
#
loop_
_entity_poly.entity_id
_entity_poly.type
_entity_poly.pdbx_seq_one_letter_code
_entity_poly.pdbx_strand_id
1 'polypeptide(L)'
;MRRPREPAPGECCGSGCTRCVWDIYYDDVARFEEFIAGGGVEGERSQSSEEEVVDNYIGSVVVKYIDPPTVSASTTDSSGEWERAEMKERGFFPIDRIELVSCSKSPFSPTDPGISVVNLFTSASARPMLPGDVVEVLVTNGLGTQDADDVERLCKALHVDPCAWCELHRSPFVPEDNFPPWLPLQKPLTIGQLLSLYADISSSSYLLHRNFFESLLRIYHDSKPSSVSLASTAPPPDTEKVRLLEACASSDVGTKLLRLLSQSSAPLCYPSLVDVLDVFSFVNIPLDRLLEISGPLQTRKYSVAKWIPDALPLSPLQLCMREVCAKRSANVCGETGVGADAQRIADMLNRTSEGASTDHSDFFFGHTSHPMCSAARSMTRSATAASQRGMYVSFSLFGSSLFAQQLQAGCTALCSPAHTKGARGRVFLIGCGTGIAPLISAVTQLMLRRTSSAPGSAPFPCWVFYGARTKAELLYDEALKEALMTGAIAKYEYALSREDDTGKHGRYVTDLVKRNRLIVSDALQNAGQVFVCGPTKALQSVRQLVKCDLLAGPDDDDSVQEHRLLLLEDRGRLNFNIWSSVNIFE
;
A
#
# COMPACT_ATOMS: atom_id res chain seq x y z
N MET A 1 24.53 -11.98 -21.45
CA MET A 1 23.32 -11.25 -21.04
C MET A 1 23.42 -9.83 -21.61
N ARG A 2 22.31 -9.12 -21.82
CA ARG A 2 22.35 -7.71 -22.27
C ARG A 2 22.24 -6.80 -21.06
N ARG A 3 22.96 -5.67 -21.08
CA ARG A 3 22.85 -4.66 -20.04
C ARG A 3 21.42 -4.08 -20.02
N PRO A 4 20.73 -4.07 -18.88
CA PRO A 4 19.39 -3.49 -18.78
C PRO A 4 19.40 -2.01 -19.17
N ARG A 5 18.30 -1.54 -19.79
CA ARG A 5 18.14 -0.14 -20.17
C ARG A 5 17.51 0.62 -19.01
N GLU A 6 18.09 1.77 -18.70
CA GLU A 6 17.53 2.69 -17.71
C GLU A 6 16.11 3.15 -18.11
N PRO A 7 15.15 3.18 -17.17
CA PRO A 7 13.81 3.67 -17.44
C PRO A 7 13.81 5.14 -17.89
N ALA A 8 13.01 5.47 -18.90
CA ALA A 8 12.84 6.86 -19.33
C ALA A 8 12.01 7.68 -18.31
N PRO A 9 12.13 9.02 -18.28
CA PRO A 9 11.42 9.87 -17.30
C PRO A 9 9.89 9.67 -17.26
N GLY A 10 9.26 9.28 -18.37
CA GLY A 10 7.82 8.99 -18.46
C GLY A 10 7.43 7.52 -18.21
N GLU A 11 8.39 6.61 -18.03
CA GLU A 11 8.12 5.19 -17.78
C GLU A 11 7.87 4.90 -16.30
N CYS A 12 8.34 5.78 -15.42
CA CYS A 12 7.95 5.78 -14.02
C CYS A 12 6.64 6.56 -13.88
N CYS A 13 5.60 5.91 -13.37
CA CYS A 13 4.33 6.56 -13.06
C CYS A 13 4.44 7.60 -11.92
N GLY A 14 5.61 7.75 -11.28
CA GLY A 14 5.84 8.64 -10.15
C GLY A 14 5.05 8.28 -8.88
N SER A 15 4.23 7.23 -8.92
CA SER A 15 3.21 6.92 -7.91
C SER A 15 3.75 6.19 -6.67
N GLY A 16 5.05 6.29 -6.39
CA GLY A 16 5.67 5.66 -5.21
C GLY A 16 5.34 4.18 -5.03
N CYS A 17 5.32 3.40 -6.12
CA CYS A 17 4.95 1.98 -6.09
C CYS A 17 5.82 1.19 -5.11
N THR A 18 5.25 0.15 -4.50
CA THR A 18 6.02 -0.77 -3.63
C THR A 18 7.13 -1.52 -4.37
N ARG A 19 7.00 -1.63 -5.71
CA ARG A 19 8.05 -2.03 -6.65
C ARG A 19 7.76 -1.31 -7.96
N CYS A 20 8.61 -0.37 -8.34
CA CYS A 20 8.45 0.49 -9.51
C CYS A 20 9.35 0.02 -10.67
N VAL A 21 9.24 0.70 -11.81
CA VAL A 21 10.08 0.43 -12.99
C VAL A 21 11.58 0.53 -12.67
N TRP A 22 11.95 1.40 -11.72
CA TRP A 22 13.32 1.52 -11.24
C TRP A 22 13.76 0.31 -10.42
N ASP A 23 12.90 -0.22 -9.55
CA ASP A 23 13.22 -1.44 -8.78
C ASP A 23 13.43 -2.65 -9.69
N ILE A 24 12.59 -2.81 -10.73
CA ILE A 24 12.76 -3.85 -11.75
C ILE A 24 14.08 -3.66 -12.50
N TYR A 25 14.36 -2.43 -12.94
CA TYR A 25 15.62 -2.10 -13.61
C TYR A 25 16.83 -2.49 -12.75
N TYR A 26 16.83 -2.16 -11.46
CA TYR A 26 17.96 -2.48 -10.58
C TYR A 26 18.09 -3.97 -10.27
N ASP A 27 16.98 -4.71 -10.18
CA ASP A 27 17.02 -6.18 -10.04
C ASP A 27 17.60 -6.84 -11.30
N ASP A 28 17.27 -6.31 -12.47
CA ASP A 28 17.82 -6.79 -13.74
C ASP A 28 19.30 -6.40 -13.86
N VAL A 29 19.69 -5.22 -13.37
CA VAL A 29 21.10 -4.79 -13.33
C VAL A 29 21.90 -5.68 -12.40
N ALA A 30 21.35 -6.03 -11.23
CA ALA A 30 22.00 -6.95 -10.30
C ALA A 30 22.21 -8.34 -10.93
N ARG A 31 21.19 -8.88 -11.61
CA ARG A 31 21.31 -10.14 -12.36
C ARG A 31 22.36 -10.05 -13.48
N PHE A 32 22.45 -8.91 -14.15
CA PHE A 32 23.46 -8.67 -15.17
C PHE A 32 24.88 -8.59 -14.58
N GLU A 33 25.06 -7.88 -13.46
CA GLU A 33 26.34 -7.76 -12.77
C GLU A 33 26.83 -9.11 -12.23
N GLU A 34 25.94 -9.91 -11.63
CA GLU A 34 26.25 -11.29 -11.21
C GLU A 34 26.64 -12.18 -12.39
N PHE A 35 25.96 -12.03 -13.53
CA PHE A 35 26.27 -12.77 -14.75
C PHE A 35 27.67 -12.41 -15.29
N ILE A 36 28.04 -11.13 -15.30
CA ILE A 36 29.39 -10.70 -15.71
C ILE A 36 30.44 -11.16 -14.71
N ALA A 37 30.18 -11.04 -13.40
CA ALA A 37 31.07 -11.52 -12.35
C ALA A 37 31.30 -13.04 -12.41
N GLY A 38 30.30 -13.80 -12.88
CA GLY A 38 30.38 -15.24 -13.16
C GLY A 38 31.09 -15.63 -14.46
N GLY A 39 31.73 -14.68 -15.16
CA GLY A 39 32.45 -14.93 -16.42
C GLY A 39 31.58 -14.90 -17.67
N GLY A 40 30.36 -14.38 -17.57
CA GLY A 40 29.46 -14.18 -18.70
C GLY A 40 29.91 -13.05 -19.63
N VAL A 41 29.58 -13.16 -20.91
CA VAL A 41 29.93 -12.15 -21.93
C VAL A 41 28.75 -11.21 -22.20
N GLU A 42 29.02 -9.90 -22.23
CA GLU A 42 28.04 -8.87 -22.60
C GLU A 42 27.72 -8.95 -24.09
N GLY A 43 26.43 -8.93 -24.45
CA GLY A 43 26.00 -8.88 -25.85
C GLY A 43 26.05 -7.46 -26.41
N GLU A 44 26.64 -7.27 -27.59
CA GLU A 44 26.81 -5.95 -28.22
C GLU A 44 25.49 -5.20 -28.47
N ARG A 45 25.54 -3.88 -28.26
CA ARG A 45 24.44 -2.93 -28.43
C ARG A 45 24.50 -2.32 -29.83
N SER A 46 23.39 -2.36 -30.57
CA SER A 46 23.17 -1.43 -31.68
C SER A 46 22.94 -0.04 -31.09
N GLN A 47 23.98 0.79 -31.08
CA GLN A 47 23.90 2.18 -30.63
C GLN A 47 23.18 3.01 -31.71
N SER A 48 21.92 3.38 -31.49
CA SER A 48 21.45 4.68 -31.98
C SER A 48 21.98 5.73 -31.01
N SER A 49 23.10 6.32 -31.37
CA SER A 49 23.75 7.40 -30.64
C SER A 49 22.93 8.68 -30.77
N GLU A 50 22.08 8.96 -29.79
CA GLU A 50 21.81 10.32 -29.39
C GLU A 50 22.52 10.50 -28.05
N GLU A 51 23.70 11.12 -28.11
CA GLU A 51 24.35 11.68 -26.93
C GLU A 51 23.43 12.79 -26.42
N GLU A 52 22.65 12.50 -25.37
CA GLU A 52 21.91 13.54 -24.64
C GLU A 52 22.94 14.52 -24.06
N VAL A 53 23.01 15.69 -24.68
CA VAL A 53 23.63 16.88 -24.11
C VAL A 53 23.06 17.04 -22.70
N VAL A 54 23.93 17.13 -21.69
CA VAL A 54 23.53 17.45 -20.31
C VAL A 54 23.07 18.90 -20.30
N ASP A 55 21.83 19.12 -20.75
CA ASP A 55 21.15 20.38 -20.56
C ASP A 55 21.03 20.60 -19.05
N ASN A 56 21.34 21.81 -18.60
CA ASN A 56 21.06 22.25 -17.24
C ASN A 56 19.55 22.12 -16.99
N TYR A 57 19.10 20.96 -16.49
CA TYR A 57 17.69 20.63 -16.24
C TYR A 57 16.86 21.85 -15.80
N ILE A 58 16.09 22.37 -16.75
CA ILE A 58 15.11 23.41 -16.49
C ILE A 58 13.87 22.71 -15.95
N GLY A 59 13.40 23.12 -14.77
CA GLY A 59 12.26 22.49 -14.12
C GLY A 59 11.01 22.49 -15.00
N SER A 60 10.15 21.50 -14.82
CA SER A 60 8.86 21.39 -15.50
C SER A 60 7.71 22.07 -14.77
N VAL A 61 7.87 22.34 -13.46
CA VAL A 61 6.86 22.99 -12.62
C VAL A 61 7.26 24.44 -12.35
N VAL A 62 6.32 25.36 -12.49
CA VAL A 62 6.47 26.76 -12.10
C VAL A 62 5.40 27.09 -11.07
N VAL A 63 5.80 27.47 -9.86
CA VAL A 63 4.88 27.99 -8.83
C VAL A 63 4.71 29.49 -8.99
N LYS A 64 3.50 29.92 -9.31
CA LYS A 64 3.13 31.34 -9.37
C LYS A 64 2.31 31.71 -8.15
N TYR A 65 2.85 32.58 -7.30
CA TYR A 65 2.10 33.16 -6.18
C TYR A 65 1.06 34.15 -6.70
N ILE A 66 -0.15 34.06 -6.16
CA ILE A 66 -1.29 34.90 -6.56
C ILE A 66 -1.96 35.49 -5.33
N ASP A 67 -2.74 36.55 -5.52
CA ASP A 67 -3.65 37.03 -4.49
C ASP A 67 -4.81 36.02 -4.30
N PRO A 68 -5.41 35.96 -3.10
CA PRO A 68 -6.61 35.15 -2.87
C PRO A 68 -7.69 35.52 -3.90
N PRO A 69 -8.32 34.53 -4.56
CA PRO A 69 -9.37 34.80 -5.53
C PRO A 69 -10.50 35.61 -4.88
N THR A 70 -10.97 36.66 -5.55
CA THR A 70 -12.07 37.50 -5.09
C THR A 70 -13.39 36.72 -5.19
N VAL A 71 -13.68 35.87 -4.20
CA VAL A 71 -14.95 35.16 -4.10
C VAL A 71 -16.01 36.17 -3.61
N SER A 72 -17.11 36.29 -4.35
CA SER A 72 -18.28 37.08 -3.94
C SER A 72 -18.74 36.63 -2.55
N ALA A 73 -18.90 37.59 -1.63
CA ALA A 73 -19.29 37.38 -0.25
C ALA A 73 -20.65 36.67 -0.11
N SER A 74 -20.68 35.33 -0.20
CA SER A 74 -21.82 34.52 0.21
C SER A 74 -21.47 33.04 0.43
N THR A 75 -20.33 32.73 1.03
CA THR A 75 -20.14 31.53 1.86
C THR A 75 -18.86 31.72 2.64
N THR A 76 -18.94 31.62 3.96
CA THR A 76 -17.77 31.36 4.80
C THR A 76 -17.20 30.01 4.38
N ASP A 77 -16.31 30.01 3.39
CA ASP A 77 -15.68 28.82 2.85
C ASP A 77 -14.72 28.28 3.93
N SER A 78 -15.29 27.53 4.89
CA SER A 78 -14.49 26.81 5.85
C SER A 78 -13.57 25.88 5.06
N SER A 79 -12.28 25.81 5.38
CA SER A 79 -11.26 25.05 4.63
C SER A 79 -11.68 23.62 4.19
N GLY A 80 -12.61 23.01 4.91
CA GLY A 80 -13.18 21.70 4.56
C GLY A 80 -14.23 21.68 3.44
N GLU A 81 -14.85 22.79 3.04
CA GLU A 81 -15.83 22.82 1.93
C GLU A 81 -15.13 22.66 0.58
N TRP A 82 -14.10 23.46 0.32
CA TRP A 82 -13.24 23.32 -0.86
C TRP A 82 -12.62 21.91 -0.96
N GLU A 83 -12.06 21.38 0.14
CA GLU A 83 -11.46 20.04 0.17
C GLU A 83 -12.47 18.95 -0.21
N ARG A 84 -13.69 19.03 0.32
CA ARG A 84 -14.76 18.09 -0.03
C ARG A 84 -15.18 18.21 -1.49
N ALA A 85 -15.24 19.42 -2.03
CA ALA A 85 -15.55 19.64 -3.44
C ALA A 85 -14.45 19.05 -4.34
N GLU A 86 -13.18 19.28 -4.00
CA GLU A 86 -12.02 18.72 -4.69
C GLU A 86 -12.03 17.18 -4.71
N MET A 87 -12.25 16.59 -3.53
CA MET A 87 -12.29 15.14 -3.40
C MET A 87 -13.45 14.53 -4.16
N LYS A 88 -14.61 15.19 -4.15
CA LYS A 88 -15.78 14.75 -4.91
C LYS A 88 -15.53 14.78 -6.42
N GLU A 89 -14.84 15.79 -6.94
CA GLU A 89 -14.44 15.86 -8.36
C GLU A 89 -13.53 14.68 -8.74
N ARG A 90 -12.67 14.26 -7.80
CA ARG A 90 -11.78 13.08 -7.93
C ARG A 90 -12.48 11.75 -7.65
N GLY A 91 -13.80 11.73 -7.39
CA GLY A 91 -14.58 10.51 -7.13
C GLY A 91 -14.45 9.96 -5.70
N PHE A 92 -13.98 10.76 -4.76
CA PHE A 92 -13.83 10.41 -3.35
C PHE A 92 -14.98 10.99 -2.51
N PHE A 93 -15.42 10.21 -1.52
CA PHE A 93 -16.50 10.56 -0.60
C PHE A 93 -15.96 10.63 0.83
N PRO A 94 -16.38 11.62 1.63
CA PRO A 94 -15.92 11.73 3.01
C PRO A 94 -16.33 10.51 3.82
N ILE A 95 -15.44 10.06 4.71
CA ILE A 95 -15.76 9.10 5.75
C ILE A 95 -16.29 9.90 6.93
N ASP A 96 -17.60 9.92 7.11
CA ASP A 96 -18.27 10.76 8.11
C ASP A 96 -18.05 10.23 9.54
N ARG A 97 -17.96 8.91 9.68
CA ARG A 97 -17.79 8.22 10.96
C ARG A 97 -17.08 6.88 10.78
N ILE A 98 -16.26 6.53 11.77
CA ILE A 98 -15.59 5.22 11.88
C ILE A 98 -15.95 4.59 13.22
N GLU A 99 -16.35 3.32 13.20
CA GLU A 99 -16.66 2.55 14.41
C GLU A 99 -15.82 1.28 14.46
N LEU A 100 -15.20 1.02 15.61
CA LEU A 100 -14.54 -0.26 15.86
C LEU A 100 -15.58 -1.35 16.14
N VAL A 101 -15.60 -2.39 15.30
CA VAL A 101 -16.48 -3.56 15.48
C VAL A 101 -15.83 -4.58 16.41
N SER A 102 -14.60 -4.95 16.11
CA SER A 102 -13.82 -5.89 16.89
C SER A 102 -12.32 -5.68 16.68
N CYS A 103 -11.52 -6.09 17.64
CA CYS A 103 -10.07 -6.04 17.56
C CYS A 103 -9.46 -7.26 18.24
N SER A 104 -8.40 -7.82 17.66
CA SER A 104 -7.71 -8.97 18.24
C SER A 104 -6.86 -8.63 19.45
N LYS A 105 -6.60 -7.33 19.69
CA LYS A 105 -5.82 -6.84 20.83
C LYS A 105 -6.40 -5.53 21.39
N SER A 106 -6.64 -5.52 22.69
CA SER A 106 -7.04 -4.34 23.45
C SER A 106 -6.45 -4.45 24.87
N PRO A 107 -5.72 -3.44 25.37
CA PRO A 107 -5.42 -2.14 24.75
C PRO A 107 -4.47 -2.25 23.53
N PHE A 108 -4.43 -1.19 22.71
CA PHE A 108 -3.54 -1.11 21.55
C PHE A 108 -2.07 -1.21 21.97
N SER A 109 -1.27 -1.91 21.17
CA SER A 109 0.18 -1.99 21.34
C SER A 109 0.87 -1.96 19.97
N PRO A 110 1.76 -1.00 19.70
CA PRO A 110 2.42 -0.88 18.40
C PRO A 110 3.46 -1.98 18.14
N THR A 111 3.90 -2.72 19.16
CA THR A 111 4.84 -3.85 19.02
C THR A 111 4.19 -5.10 18.45
N ASP A 112 2.87 -5.23 18.56
CA ASP A 112 2.12 -6.30 17.92
C ASP A 112 0.75 -5.73 17.52
N PRO A 113 0.70 -4.96 16.41
CA PRO A 113 -0.53 -4.36 15.96
C PRO A 113 -1.48 -5.49 15.58
N GLY A 114 -2.57 -5.63 16.34
CA GLY A 114 -3.60 -6.63 16.11
C GLY A 114 -4.33 -6.42 14.77
N ILE A 115 -5.32 -7.27 14.50
CA ILE A 115 -6.28 -7.04 13.41
C ILE A 115 -7.46 -6.27 13.99
N SER A 116 -7.97 -5.30 13.24
CA SER A 116 -9.18 -4.55 13.56
C SER A 116 -10.20 -4.68 12.44
N VAL A 117 -11.46 -4.89 12.83
CA VAL A 117 -12.61 -4.77 11.95
C VAL A 117 -13.28 -3.45 12.24
N VAL A 118 -13.42 -2.62 11.21
CA VAL A 118 -13.96 -1.26 11.32
C VAL A 118 -15.12 -1.06 10.37
N ASN A 119 -16.14 -0.36 10.83
CA ASN A 119 -17.25 0.12 10.02
C ASN A 119 -16.99 1.56 9.63
N LEU A 120 -17.08 1.84 8.34
CA LEU A 120 -17.02 3.19 7.77
C LEU A 120 -18.43 3.61 7.36
N PHE A 121 -18.82 4.82 7.76
CA PHE A 121 -20.05 5.45 7.34
C PHE A 121 -19.70 6.59 6.39
N THR A 122 -20.35 6.60 5.24
CA THR A 122 -20.17 7.62 4.21
C THR A 122 -21.52 7.89 3.55
N SER A 123 -21.74 9.13 3.13
CA SER A 123 -22.91 9.58 2.38
C SER A 123 -22.89 9.15 0.90
N ALA A 124 -21.94 8.32 0.48
CA ALA A 124 -21.79 7.88 -0.91
C ALA A 124 -22.97 7.00 -1.40
N SER A 125 -23.49 7.32 -2.59
CA SER A 125 -24.34 6.39 -3.35
C SER A 125 -23.45 5.48 -4.20
N ALA A 126 -23.07 4.32 -3.68
CA ALA A 126 -22.27 3.34 -4.41
C ALA A 126 -23.14 2.20 -4.96
N ARG A 127 -22.65 1.54 -6.03
CA ARG A 127 -23.27 0.31 -6.54
C ARG A 127 -23.17 -0.82 -5.50
N PRO A 128 -24.04 -1.84 -5.59
CA PRO A 128 -23.86 -3.06 -4.82
C PRO A 128 -22.48 -3.68 -5.10
N MET A 129 -21.84 -4.14 -4.04
CA MET A 129 -20.51 -4.72 -4.09
C MET A 129 -20.54 -6.18 -4.53
N LEU A 130 -19.56 -6.60 -5.33
CA LEU A 130 -19.22 -8.00 -5.56
C LEU A 130 -18.29 -8.52 -4.45
N PRO A 131 -18.43 -9.76 -3.97
CA PRO A 131 -17.46 -10.34 -3.05
C PRO A 131 -16.06 -10.29 -3.65
N GLY A 132 -15.09 -9.79 -2.89
CA GLY A 132 -13.74 -9.58 -3.40
C GLY A 132 -13.46 -8.18 -3.92
N ASP A 133 -14.47 -7.31 -4.00
CA ASP A 133 -14.26 -5.90 -4.32
C ASP A 133 -13.35 -5.20 -3.32
N VAL A 134 -12.78 -4.11 -3.82
CA VAL A 134 -11.76 -3.31 -3.15
C VAL A 134 -12.22 -1.87 -3.16
N VAL A 135 -12.04 -1.17 -2.04
CA VAL A 135 -12.15 0.29 -1.97
C VAL A 135 -10.78 0.92 -1.92
N GLU A 136 -10.71 2.18 -2.35
CA GLU A 136 -9.55 3.03 -2.14
C GLU A 136 -9.83 3.99 -0.99
N VAL A 137 -8.94 4.06 -0.02
CA VAL A 137 -9.01 5.02 1.08
C VAL A 137 -7.87 6.02 0.92
N LEU A 138 -8.20 7.30 0.96
CA LEU A 138 -7.24 8.40 0.96
C LEU A 138 -7.31 9.10 2.32
N VAL A 139 -6.14 9.29 2.92
CA VAL A 139 -5.98 10.14 4.10
C VAL A 139 -5.12 11.31 3.67
N THR A 140 -5.52 12.53 3.99
CA THR A 140 -4.80 13.77 3.66
C THR A 140 -3.63 13.97 4.62
N ASN A 141 -2.53 14.56 4.15
CA ASN A 141 -1.36 14.75 5.01
C ASN A 141 -1.62 15.68 6.21
N GLY A 142 -2.60 16.60 6.11
CA GLY A 142 -2.96 17.50 7.20
C GLY A 142 -3.61 16.83 8.43
N LEU A 143 -3.98 15.55 8.34
CA LEU A 143 -4.43 14.79 9.51
C LEU A 143 -3.24 14.28 10.36
N GLY A 144 -2.05 14.17 9.74
CA GLY A 144 -0.83 13.69 10.36
C GLY A 144 -0.84 12.18 10.69
N THR A 145 0.35 11.65 10.97
CA THR A 145 0.51 10.27 11.48
C THR A 145 0.83 10.19 12.97
N GLN A 146 1.20 11.32 13.60
CA GLN A 146 1.76 11.39 14.96
C GLN A 146 1.29 12.63 15.73
N ASP A 147 0.00 12.99 15.64
CA ASP A 147 -0.61 14.18 16.28
C ASP A 147 -0.02 15.55 15.86
N ALA A 148 0.98 15.56 14.97
CA ALA A 148 1.60 16.74 14.38
C ALA A 148 1.11 16.96 12.93
N ASP A 149 0.91 18.22 12.57
CA ASP A 149 0.61 18.61 11.18
C ASP A 149 1.91 18.54 10.34
N ASP A 150 2.09 17.40 9.64
CA ASP A 150 3.25 17.16 8.79
C ASP A 150 3.36 18.20 7.65
N VAL A 151 2.24 18.80 7.23
CA VAL A 151 2.21 19.86 6.22
C VAL A 151 2.77 21.16 6.79
N GLU A 152 2.37 21.55 7.99
CA GLU A 152 2.88 22.75 8.66
C GLU A 152 4.39 22.63 8.92
N ARG A 153 4.84 21.46 9.38
CA ARG A 153 6.26 21.18 9.58
C ARG A 153 7.05 21.27 8.28
N LEU A 154 6.53 20.69 7.19
CA LEU A 154 7.17 20.78 5.88
C LEU A 154 7.22 22.21 5.37
N CYS A 155 6.13 22.98 5.49
CA CYS A 155 6.10 24.39 5.09
C CYS A 155 7.16 25.21 5.84
N LYS A 156 7.33 24.95 7.14
CA LYS A 156 8.40 25.55 7.95
C LYS A 156 9.79 25.20 7.44
N ALA A 157 10.04 23.93 7.09
CA ALA A 157 11.33 23.48 6.54
C ALA A 157 11.64 24.11 5.18
N LEU A 158 10.62 24.39 4.37
CA LEU A 158 10.72 25.04 3.06
C LEU A 158 10.72 26.57 3.13
N HIS A 159 10.50 27.15 4.32
CA HIS A 159 10.33 28.59 4.51
C HIS A 159 9.18 29.20 3.68
N VAL A 160 8.06 28.49 3.56
CA VAL A 160 6.84 28.94 2.86
C VAL A 160 5.66 29.06 3.82
N ASP A 161 4.74 29.99 3.53
CA ASP A 161 3.50 30.14 4.28
C ASP A 161 2.44 29.15 3.76
N PRO A 162 1.91 28.22 4.58
CA PRO A 162 0.86 27.29 4.16
C PRO A 162 -0.43 28.00 3.69
N CYS A 163 -0.66 29.24 4.13
CA CYS A 163 -1.81 30.06 3.72
C CYS A 163 -1.58 30.83 2.41
N ALA A 164 -0.37 30.86 1.87
CA ALA A 164 -0.09 31.56 0.62
C ALA A 164 -0.80 30.89 -0.56
N TRP A 165 -1.41 31.71 -1.42
CA TRP A 165 -2.12 31.25 -2.62
C TRP A 165 -1.17 31.10 -3.79
N CYS A 166 -1.36 30.04 -4.56
CA CYS A 166 -0.55 29.74 -5.73
C CYS A 166 -1.34 29.07 -6.85
N GLU A 167 -0.73 29.10 -8.05
CA GLU A 167 -1.09 28.29 -9.20
C GLU A 167 0.16 27.59 -9.74
N LEU A 168 0.00 26.36 -10.22
CA LEU A 168 1.07 25.64 -10.90
C LEU A 168 0.93 25.82 -12.42
N HIS A 169 2.04 26.14 -13.07
CA HIS A 169 2.14 26.31 -14.51
C HIS A 169 3.20 25.40 -15.09
N ARG A 170 3.05 25.05 -16.37
CA ARG A 170 4.12 24.36 -17.10
C ARG A 170 5.27 25.32 -17.35
N SER A 171 6.48 24.84 -17.20
CA SER A 171 7.65 25.58 -17.65
C SER A 171 7.65 25.73 -19.17
N PRO A 172 7.91 26.94 -19.71
CA PRO A 172 7.96 27.16 -21.16
C PRO A 172 9.24 26.59 -21.80
N PHE A 173 10.16 26.06 -21.00
CA PHE A 173 11.49 25.64 -21.43
C PHE A 173 11.64 24.11 -21.54
N VAL A 174 10.61 23.35 -21.19
CA VAL A 174 10.57 21.89 -21.31
C VAL A 174 9.27 21.46 -22.00
N PRO A 175 9.26 20.28 -22.67
CA PRO A 175 8.06 19.75 -23.31
C PRO A 175 6.86 19.70 -22.37
N GLU A 176 5.66 19.93 -22.90
CA GLU A 176 4.44 19.99 -22.08
C GLU A 176 4.14 18.69 -21.33
N ASP A 177 4.56 17.56 -21.90
CA ASP A 177 4.40 16.21 -21.34
C ASP A 177 5.29 15.96 -20.11
N ASN A 178 6.24 16.85 -19.81
CA ASN A 178 7.12 16.75 -18.64
C ASN A 178 6.49 17.31 -17.36
N PHE A 179 5.35 18.01 -17.44
CA PHE A 179 4.64 18.47 -16.26
C PHE A 179 4.02 17.28 -15.51
N PRO A 180 4.24 17.11 -14.20
CA PRO A 180 3.71 15.96 -13.46
C PRO A 180 2.18 15.90 -13.56
N PRO A 181 1.60 14.83 -14.14
CA PRO A 181 0.18 14.80 -14.49
C PRO A 181 -0.76 14.73 -13.27
N TRP A 182 -0.21 14.45 -12.09
CA TRP A 182 -0.92 14.40 -10.83
C TRP A 182 -1.02 15.75 -10.12
N LEU A 183 -0.27 16.76 -10.56
CA LEU A 183 -0.33 18.11 -10.01
C LEU A 183 -1.49 18.91 -10.62
N PRO A 184 -2.16 19.77 -9.84
CA PRO A 184 -3.25 20.60 -10.34
C PRO A 184 -2.70 21.74 -11.21
N LEU A 185 -2.94 21.67 -12.53
CA LEU A 185 -2.51 22.70 -13.47
C LEU A 185 -3.47 23.91 -13.47
N GLN A 186 -2.91 25.12 -13.33
CA GLN A 186 -3.64 26.40 -13.40
C GLN A 186 -4.88 26.49 -12.49
N LYS A 187 -4.83 25.76 -11.38
CA LYS A 187 -5.87 25.78 -10.35
C LYS A 187 -5.39 26.70 -9.22
N PRO A 188 -6.19 27.69 -8.77
CA PRO A 188 -5.90 28.45 -7.56
C PRO A 188 -6.11 27.60 -6.31
N LEU A 189 -5.08 27.47 -5.47
CA LEU A 189 -5.17 26.83 -4.15
C LEU A 189 -4.07 27.35 -3.21
N THR A 190 -4.19 27.08 -1.92
CA THR A 190 -3.12 27.39 -0.96
C THR A 190 -2.00 26.34 -1.00
N ILE A 191 -0.80 26.71 -0.57
CA ILE A 191 0.32 25.77 -0.42
C ILE A 191 -0.04 24.61 0.51
N GLY A 192 -0.73 24.90 1.62
CA GLY A 192 -1.20 23.87 2.55
C GLY A 192 -2.15 22.88 1.89
N GLN A 193 -3.09 23.36 1.05
CA GLN A 193 -3.99 22.48 0.29
C GLN A 193 -3.22 21.63 -0.73
N LEU A 194 -2.21 22.21 -1.40
CA LEU A 194 -1.39 21.50 -2.39
C LEU A 194 -0.65 20.33 -1.75
N LEU A 195 0.07 20.63 -0.66
CA LEU A 195 0.87 19.64 0.07
C LEU A 195 -0.01 18.65 0.84
N SER A 196 -1.21 19.02 1.26
CA SER A 196 -2.12 18.10 1.98
C SER A 196 -2.78 17.06 1.05
N LEU A 197 -3.11 17.44 -0.20
CA LEU A 197 -3.98 16.64 -1.07
C LEU A 197 -3.31 16.00 -2.29
N TYR A 198 -2.16 16.52 -2.72
CA TYR A 198 -1.53 16.10 -3.97
C TYR A 198 -0.14 15.49 -3.78
N ALA A 199 0.70 16.01 -2.91
CA ALA A 199 2.08 15.52 -2.74
C ALA A 199 2.18 14.42 -1.67
N ASP A 200 2.94 13.36 -1.94
CA ASP A 200 3.30 12.37 -0.94
C ASP A 200 4.49 12.89 -0.11
N ILE A 201 4.25 13.24 1.14
CA ILE A 201 5.29 13.80 2.04
C ILE A 201 5.73 12.81 3.13
N SER A 202 5.13 11.63 3.17
CA SER A 202 5.32 10.66 4.27
C SER A 202 5.93 9.34 3.81
N SER A 203 5.95 9.04 2.50
CA SER A 203 6.47 7.76 2.02
C SER A 203 7.98 7.73 1.88
N SER A 204 8.61 6.79 2.60
CA SER A 204 10.04 6.51 2.47
C SER A 204 10.43 5.84 1.15
N SER A 205 9.46 5.36 0.34
CA SER A 205 9.74 4.57 -0.87
C SER A 205 10.50 5.34 -1.95
N TYR A 206 10.21 6.63 -2.12
CA TYR A 206 10.93 7.48 -3.08
C TYR A 206 12.06 8.28 -2.42
N LEU A 207 11.94 8.57 -1.12
CA LEU A 207 12.92 9.36 -0.36
C LEU A 207 14.26 8.64 -0.17
N LEU A 208 14.25 7.30 -0.16
CA LEU A 208 15.44 6.47 -0.07
C LEU A 208 15.94 6.03 -1.46
N HIS A 209 15.84 6.92 -2.45
CA HIS A 209 16.29 6.69 -3.82
C HIS A 209 17.41 7.65 -4.22
N ARG A 210 18.39 7.19 -5.01
CA ARG A 210 19.57 7.96 -5.40
C ARG A 210 19.21 9.30 -6.05
N ASN A 211 18.30 9.27 -7.02
CA ASN A 211 17.86 10.45 -7.77
C ASN A 211 17.32 11.58 -6.88
N PHE A 212 16.72 11.25 -5.74
CA PHE A 212 16.26 12.25 -4.76
C PHE A 212 17.47 12.96 -4.13
N PHE A 213 18.47 12.22 -3.66
CA PHE A 213 19.69 12.78 -3.08
C PHE A 213 20.59 13.47 -4.10
N GLU A 214 20.63 13.00 -5.35
CA GLU A 214 21.30 13.69 -6.45
C GLU A 214 20.68 15.07 -6.70
N SER A 215 19.35 15.16 -6.66
CA SER A 215 18.63 16.43 -6.79
C SER A 215 18.95 17.38 -5.64
N LEU A 216 18.96 16.89 -4.39
CA LEU A 216 19.37 17.69 -3.23
C LEU A 216 20.82 18.16 -3.33
N LEU A 217 21.73 17.28 -3.75
CA LEU A 217 23.15 17.61 -3.90
C LEU A 217 23.35 18.67 -5.00
N ARG A 218 22.61 18.57 -6.10
CA ARG A 218 22.64 19.57 -7.18
C ARG A 218 22.17 20.94 -6.68
N ILE A 219 21.03 21.00 -5.99
CA ILE A 219 20.52 22.24 -5.38
C ILE A 219 21.54 22.83 -4.42
N TYR A 220 22.18 22.00 -3.59
CA TYR A 220 23.24 22.44 -2.70
C TYR A 220 24.41 23.07 -3.45
N HIS A 221 24.90 22.45 -4.53
CA HIS A 221 25.99 23.01 -5.35
C HIS A 221 25.61 24.31 -6.04
N ASP A 222 24.40 24.40 -6.60
CA ASP A 222 23.90 25.61 -7.27
C ASP A 222 23.71 26.78 -6.29
N SER A 223 23.39 26.47 -5.03
CA SER A 223 23.24 27.46 -3.95
C SER A 223 24.56 27.94 -3.34
N LYS A 224 25.70 27.26 -3.61
CA LYS A 224 26.99 27.70 -3.09
C LYS A 224 27.33 29.05 -3.71
N PRO A 225 27.62 30.08 -2.89
CA PRO A 225 28.11 31.34 -3.43
C PRO A 225 29.38 31.03 -4.22
N SER A 226 29.41 31.42 -5.50
CA SER A 226 30.68 31.54 -6.23
C SER A 226 31.65 32.30 -5.33
N SER A 227 32.92 31.93 -5.33
CA SER A 227 33.99 32.31 -4.39
C SER A 227 34.30 33.83 -4.24
N VAL A 228 33.36 34.71 -4.58
CA VAL A 228 33.49 36.16 -4.65
C VAL A 228 32.52 36.91 -3.70
N SER A 229 31.55 36.25 -3.03
CA SER A 229 30.63 36.94 -2.11
C SER A 229 30.86 36.59 -0.63
N LEU A 230 31.77 37.33 0.01
CA LEU A 230 32.00 37.34 1.46
C LEU A 230 30.90 38.11 2.21
N ALA A 231 29.70 37.52 2.34
CA ALA A 231 28.65 38.05 3.24
C ALA A 231 27.52 37.06 3.52
N SER A 232 27.80 35.82 3.92
CA SER A 232 26.77 34.94 4.51
C SER A 232 26.98 34.85 6.02
N THR A 233 25.98 35.28 6.79
CA THR A 233 25.92 35.18 8.26
C THR A 233 25.46 33.80 8.75
N ALA A 234 25.16 32.86 7.85
CA ALA A 234 24.77 31.50 8.22
C ALA A 234 26.00 30.66 8.61
N PRO A 235 25.91 29.82 9.65
CA PRO A 235 27.00 28.91 10.00
C PRO A 235 27.29 27.97 8.82
N PRO A 236 28.57 27.61 8.58
CA PRO A 236 28.93 26.68 7.52
C PRO A 236 28.24 25.32 7.75
N PRO A 237 27.87 24.60 6.68
CA PRO A 237 27.22 23.31 6.80
C PRO A 237 28.15 22.31 7.48
N ASP A 238 27.55 21.37 8.22
CA ASP A 238 28.28 20.27 8.84
C ASP A 238 28.95 19.41 7.76
N THR A 239 30.28 19.39 7.78
CA THR A 239 31.12 18.66 6.82
C THR A 239 30.77 17.18 6.74
N GLU A 240 30.38 16.55 7.86
CA GLU A 240 29.98 15.14 7.87
C GLU A 240 28.68 14.94 7.10
N LYS A 241 27.69 15.81 7.30
CA LYS A 241 26.40 15.72 6.61
C LYS A 241 26.53 15.96 5.11
N VAL A 242 27.40 16.88 4.69
CA VAL A 242 27.69 17.10 3.27
C VAL A 242 28.30 15.86 2.64
N ARG A 243 29.29 15.23 3.29
CA ARG A 243 29.89 13.97 2.82
C ARG A 243 28.86 12.84 2.71
N LEU A 244 27.95 12.74 3.69
CA LEU A 244 26.89 11.71 3.67
C LEU A 244 25.87 11.96 2.55
N LEU A 245 25.52 13.23 2.27
CA LEU A 245 24.68 13.58 1.11
C LEU A 245 25.36 13.17 -0.21
N GLU A 246 26.66 13.46 -0.36
CA GLU A 246 27.46 13.03 -1.51
C GLU A 246 27.50 11.50 -1.64
N ALA A 247 27.62 10.77 -0.52
CA ALA A 247 27.59 9.32 -0.51
C ALA A 247 26.23 8.75 -0.96
N CYS A 248 25.11 9.35 -0.53
CA CYS A 248 23.77 8.96 -0.98
C CYS A 248 23.54 9.22 -2.48
N ALA A 249 24.08 10.32 -2.99
CA ALA A 249 23.97 10.73 -4.39
C ALA A 249 24.94 9.99 -5.32
N SER A 250 25.97 9.33 -4.78
CA SER A 250 26.99 8.64 -5.58
C SER A 250 26.41 7.52 -6.45
N SER A 251 26.81 7.49 -7.74
CA SER A 251 26.51 6.38 -8.65
C SER A 251 27.09 5.04 -8.20
N ASP A 252 28.23 5.08 -7.50
CA ASP A 252 29.03 3.89 -7.20
C ASP A 252 28.60 3.27 -5.86
N VAL A 253 28.40 4.11 -4.85
CA VAL A 253 28.11 3.66 -3.46
C VAL A 253 26.66 3.92 -3.05
N GLY A 254 26.02 4.96 -3.58
CA GLY A 254 24.71 5.44 -3.14
C GLY A 254 23.61 4.39 -3.27
N THR A 255 23.52 3.70 -4.41
CA THR A 255 22.52 2.64 -4.62
C THR A 255 22.63 1.52 -3.58
N LYS A 256 23.85 1.08 -3.26
CA LYS A 256 24.09 0.04 -2.26
C LYS A 256 23.77 0.53 -0.85
N LEU A 257 24.16 1.77 -0.53
CA LEU A 257 23.89 2.41 0.75
C LEU A 257 22.39 2.54 0.99
N LEU A 258 21.66 3.12 0.04
CA LEU A 258 20.22 3.35 0.15
C LEU A 258 19.42 2.04 0.18
N ARG A 259 19.88 1.01 -0.55
CA ARG A 259 19.32 -0.34 -0.45
C ARG A 259 19.44 -0.89 0.97
N LEU A 260 20.57 -0.68 1.66
CA LEU A 260 20.70 -1.10 3.06
C LEU A 260 19.70 -0.38 3.97
N LEU A 261 19.38 0.90 3.70
CA LEU A 261 18.39 1.64 4.47
C LEU A 261 16.96 1.09 4.28
N SER A 262 16.61 0.71 3.05
CA SER A 262 15.25 0.32 2.64
C SER A 262 15.00 -1.20 2.56
N GLN A 263 15.99 -2.03 2.93
CA GLN A 263 15.92 -3.49 2.86
C GLN A 263 14.65 -4.04 3.53
N SER A 264 13.73 -4.62 2.74
CA SER A 264 12.39 -4.97 3.21
C SER A 264 12.36 -6.01 4.34
N SER A 265 13.42 -6.78 4.54
CA SER A 265 13.54 -7.74 5.65
C SER A 265 14.02 -7.12 6.96
N ALA A 266 14.78 -6.02 6.91
CA ALA A 266 15.40 -5.35 8.05
C ALA A 266 15.74 -3.88 7.71
N PRO A 267 14.73 -3.03 7.47
CA PRO A 267 14.98 -1.63 7.08
C PRO A 267 15.58 -0.85 8.26
N LEU A 268 16.51 0.05 7.99
CA LEU A 268 17.21 0.82 9.03
C LEU A 268 16.46 2.09 9.47
N CYS A 269 15.58 2.63 8.63
CA CYS A 269 14.80 3.82 8.96
C CYS A 269 13.52 3.92 8.10
N TYR A 270 12.60 4.78 8.53
CA TYR A 270 11.39 5.14 7.79
C TYR A 270 11.23 6.67 7.81
N PRO A 271 12.04 7.40 7.03
CA PRO A 271 11.99 8.85 7.03
C PRO A 271 10.75 9.35 6.28
N SER A 272 10.16 10.42 6.79
CA SER A 272 9.29 11.32 6.03
C SER A 272 10.13 12.35 5.28
N LEU A 273 9.50 13.09 4.37
CA LEU A 273 10.19 14.13 3.59
C LEU A 273 10.77 15.20 4.52
N VAL A 274 10.00 15.62 5.54
CA VAL A 274 10.47 16.61 6.51
C VAL A 274 11.66 16.09 7.32
N ASP A 275 11.72 14.80 7.66
CA ASP A 275 12.88 14.24 8.36
C ASP A 275 14.17 14.35 7.53
N VAL A 276 14.08 14.10 6.22
CA VAL A 276 15.22 14.22 5.31
C VAL A 276 15.66 15.69 5.19
N LEU A 277 14.72 16.60 5.03
CA LEU A 277 15.02 18.04 4.92
C LEU A 277 15.57 18.61 6.24
N ASP A 278 15.12 18.14 7.40
CA ASP A 278 15.67 18.54 8.70
C ASP A 278 17.11 18.02 8.86
N VAL A 279 17.38 16.77 8.46
CA VAL A 279 18.74 16.19 8.47
C VAL A 279 19.66 17.01 7.56
N PHE A 280 19.24 17.32 6.33
CA PHE A 280 20.00 18.07 5.32
C PHE A 280 19.54 19.54 5.22
N SER A 281 19.25 20.19 6.34
CA SER A 281 18.67 21.54 6.42
C SER A 281 19.53 22.67 5.83
N PHE A 282 20.78 22.39 5.47
CA PHE A 282 21.63 23.31 4.71
C PHE A 282 21.29 23.35 3.21
N VAL A 283 20.41 22.47 2.72
CA VAL A 283 19.88 22.48 1.35
C VAL A 283 18.54 23.19 1.35
N ASN A 284 18.48 24.39 0.79
CA ASN A 284 17.24 25.15 0.66
C ASN A 284 16.54 24.78 -0.65
N ILE A 285 15.68 23.76 -0.62
CA ILE A 285 14.93 23.29 -1.79
C ILE A 285 13.72 24.19 -2.10
N PRO A 286 13.64 24.77 -3.31
CA PRO A 286 12.45 25.49 -3.77
C PRO A 286 11.22 24.58 -3.89
N LEU A 287 10.02 25.14 -3.70
CA LEU A 287 8.77 24.38 -3.73
C LEU A 287 8.49 23.71 -5.09
N ASP A 288 8.74 24.38 -6.22
CA ASP A 288 8.64 23.80 -7.56
C ASP A 288 9.53 22.56 -7.71
N ARG A 289 10.80 22.65 -7.29
CA ARG A 289 11.74 21.53 -7.33
C ARG A 289 11.32 20.38 -6.44
N LEU A 290 10.74 20.68 -5.28
CA LEU A 290 10.19 19.66 -4.40
C LEU A 290 9.04 18.89 -5.05
N LEU A 291 8.12 19.61 -5.72
CA LEU A 291 6.98 19.00 -6.43
C LEU A 291 7.43 18.13 -7.61
N GLU A 292 8.56 18.44 -8.23
CA GLU A 292 9.14 17.63 -9.32
C GLU A 292 9.76 16.31 -8.82
N ILE A 293 10.39 16.32 -7.64
CA ILE A 293 11.09 15.15 -7.09
C ILE A 293 10.22 14.31 -6.14
N SER A 294 9.01 14.78 -5.84
CA SER A 294 8.02 14.05 -5.03
C SER A 294 7.02 13.29 -5.91
N GLY A 295 6.33 12.32 -5.30
CA GLY A 295 5.25 11.58 -5.94
C GLY A 295 3.87 12.11 -5.54
N PRO A 296 2.79 11.64 -6.19
CA PRO A 296 1.44 11.91 -5.76
C PRO A 296 1.11 11.22 -4.45
N LEU A 297 0.30 11.88 -3.61
CA LEU A 297 -0.31 11.28 -2.43
C LEU A 297 -1.14 10.05 -2.85
N GLN A 298 -0.73 8.89 -2.36
CA GLN A 298 -1.31 7.60 -2.76
C GLN A 298 -2.52 7.21 -1.92
N THR A 299 -3.49 6.56 -2.59
CA THR A 299 -4.57 5.83 -1.92
C THR A 299 -4.06 4.51 -1.35
N ARG A 300 -4.76 3.99 -0.34
CA ARG A 300 -4.57 2.61 0.14
C ARG A 300 -5.80 1.78 -0.15
N LYS A 301 -5.55 0.63 -0.77
CA LYS A 301 -6.57 -0.33 -1.17
C LYS A 301 -6.92 -1.24 0.00
N TYR A 302 -8.20 -1.51 0.20
CA TYR A 302 -8.69 -2.46 1.19
C TYR A 302 -9.78 -3.35 0.60
N SER A 303 -9.69 -4.66 0.85
CA SER A 303 -10.77 -5.57 0.48
C SER A 303 -11.93 -5.34 1.41
N VAL A 304 -13.11 -5.27 0.82
CA VAL A 304 -14.32 -5.04 1.58
C VAL A 304 -14.78 -6.35 2.23
N ALA A 305 -15.03 -6.30 3.54
CA ALA A 305 -15.54 -7.44 4.29
C ALA A 305 -17.07 -7.52 4.24
N LYS A 306 -17.75 -6.37 4.22
CA LYS A 306 -19.21 -6.28 4.12
C LYS A 306 -19.62 -4.91 3.58
N TRP A 307 -20.53 -4.90 2.61
CA TRP A 307 -21.22 -3.70 2.13
C TRP A 307 -22.56 -4.08 1.51
N ILE A 308 -23.65 -3.49 2.00
CA ILE A 308 -25.00 -3.67 1.48
C ILE A 308 -25.67 -2.28 1.45
N PRO A 309 -25.48 -1.52 0.37
CA PRO A 309 -25.87 -0.10 0.32
C PRO A 309 -27.39 0.12 0.35
N ASP A 310 -28.19 -0.89 -0.03
CA ASP A 310 -29.65 -0.76 -0.11
C ASP A 310 -30.39 -1.41 1.08
N ALA A 311 -29.67 -1.78 2.15
CA ALA A 311 -30.31 -2.29 3.37
C ALA A 311 -30.99 -1.17 4.15
N LEU A 312 -32.13 -1.46 4.80
CA LEU A 312 -32.69 -0.61 5.85
C LEU A 312 -32.47 -1.27 7.22
N PRO A 313 -31.69 -0.65 8.14
CA PRO A 313 -30.88 0.57 7.97
C PRO A 313 -29.65 0.35 7.05
N LEU A 314 -29.10 1.44 6.51
CA LEU A 314 -27.91 1.43 5.64
C LEU A 314 -26.78 0.60 6.27
N SER A 315 -26.31 -0.44 5.58
CA SER A 315 -25.17 -1.23 6.07
C SER A 315 -23.89 -0.42 5.93
N PRO A 316 -23.07 -0.27 6.99
CA PRO A 316 -21.78 0.38 6.88
C PRO A 316 -20.82 -0.42 6.00
N LEU A 317 -19.80 0.28 5.48
CA LEU A 317 -18.70 -0.31 4.73
C LEU A 317 -17.72 -0.90 5.73
N GLN A 318 -17.65 -2.22 5.80
CA GLN A 318 -16.80 -2.90 6.75
C GLN A 318 -15.47 -3.27 6.12
N LEU A 319 -14.38 -2.88 6.78
CA LEU A 319 -13.01 -3.25 6.42
C LEU A 319 -12.37 -4.09 7.52
N CYS A 320 -11.46 -4.99 7.13
CA CYS A 320 -10.65 -5.78 8.04
C CYS A 320 -9.18 -5.49 7.74
N MET A 321 -8.47 -4.88 8.68
CA MET A 321 -7.11 -4.39 8.45
C MET A 321 -6.21 -4.63 9.65
N ARG A 322 -4.91 -4.68 9.37
CA ARG A 322 -3.86 -4.64 10.38
C ARG A 322 -3.24 -3.26 10.31
N GLU A 323 -3.11 -2.63 11.46
CA GLU A 323 -2.42 -1.36 11.57
C GLU A 323 -0.94 -1.52 11.26
N VAL A 324 -0.40 -0.66 10.40
CA VAL A 324 1.01 -0.66 10.05
C VAL A 324 1.76 0.10 11.13
N CYS A 325 2.50 -0.64 11.95
CA CYS A 325 3.43 -0.11 12.95
C CYS A 325 4.78 -0.79 12.77
N ALA A 326 5.86 0.00 12.77
CA ALA A 326 7.23 -0.51 12.71
C ALA A 326 8.10 0.17 13.77
N LYS A 327 8.88 -0.60 14.53
CA LYS A 327 9.73 -0.05 15.59
C LYS A 327 11.00 0.56 14.98
N ARG A 328 11.26 1.85 15.23
CA ARG A 328 12.47 2.58 14.81
C ARG A 328 13.70 2.17 15.60
N SER A 329 13.61 1.98 16.92
CA SER A 329 14.77 1.63 17.75
C SER A 329 15.32 0.21 17.50
N ALA A 330 14.54 -0.69 16.92
CA ALA A 330 15.05 -1.99 16.44
C ALA A 330 15.96 -1.84 15.21
N ASN A 331 15.83 -0.73 14.49
CA ASN A 331 16.56 -0.45 13.27
C ASN A 331 17.91 0.26 13.53
N VAL A 332 18.13 0.74 14.76
CA VAL A 332 19.38 1.39 15.21
C VAL A 332 20.41 0.35 15.69
N CYS A 333 19.97 -0.84 16.10
CA CYS A 333 20.83 -1.88 16.65
C CYS A 333 21.04 -3.02 15.63
N GLY A 334 21.90 -2.79 14.63
CA GLY A 334 22.30 -3.75 13.61
C GLY A 334 23.74 -4.23 13.79
N GLU A 335 23.95 -5.53 13.59
CA GLU A 335 25.18 -6.30 13.75
C GLU A 335 26.40 -5.74 12.98
N THR A 336 27.60 -6.17 13.39
CA THR A 336 28.95 -5.69 13.04
C THR A 336 29.38 -5.83 11.55
N GLY A 337 28.47 -5.72 10.59
CA GLY A 337 28.74 -5.86 9.15
C GLY A 337 27.98 -4.89 8.22
N VAL A 338 27.13 -4.01 8.75
CA VAL A 338 26.41 -3.00 7.95
C VAL A 338 27.37 -1.83 7.62
N GLY A 339 27.29 -1.27 6.40
CA GLY A 339 28.12 -0.14 5.99
C GLY A 339 27.96 1.04 6.94
N ALA A 340 29.07 1.52 7.52
CA ALA A 340 29.07 2.53 8.59
C ALA A 340 28.28 3.80 8.23
N ASP A 341 28.28 4.20 6.96
CA ASP A 341 27.56 5.38 6.47
C ASP A 341 26.04 5.19 6.47
N ALA A 342 25.57 3.99 6.08
CA ALA A 342 24.13 3.67 6.12
C ALA A 342 23.60 3.74 7.56
N GLN A 343 24.34 3.19 8.53
CA GLN A 343 23.93 3.26 9.93
C GLN A 343 23.90 4.70 10.44
N ARG A 344 24.91 5.52 10.12
CA ARG A 344 24.94 6.94 10.52
C ARG A 344 23.74 7.71 9.96
N ILE A 345 23.41 7.53 8.68
CA ILE A 345 22.27 8.19 8.05
C ILE A 345 20.96 7.74 8.68
N ALA A 346 20.78 6.43 8.89
CA ALA A 346 19.61 5.89 9.56
C ALA A 346 19.43 6.46 10.98
N ASP A 347 20.52 6.51 11.75
CA ASP A 347 20.51 7.08 13.11
C ASP A 347 20.11 8.55 13.10
N MET A 348 20.63 9.35 12.17
CA MET A 348 20.27 10.76 12.03
C MET A 348 18.78 10.93 11.71
N LEU A 349 18.26 10.18 10.73
CA LEU A 349 16.85 10.24 10.34
C LEU A 349 15.93 9.79 11.48
N ASN A 350 16.26 8.67 12.14
CA ASN A 350 15.45 8.17 13.26
C ASN A 350 15.42 9.16 14.43
N ARG A 351 16.55 9.79 14.80
CA ARG A 351 16.60 10.80 15.86
C ARG A 351 15.77 12.04 15.53
N THR A 352 15.81 12.49 14.28
CA THR A 352 14.98 13.62 13.82
C THR A 352 13.49 13.29 13.95
N SER A 353 13.06 12.12 13.50
CA SER A 353 11.67 11.68 13.67
C SER A 353 11.28 11.56 15.15
N GLU A 354 12.16 10.99 15.98
CA GLU A 354 11.91 10.78 17.42
C GLU A 354 11.70 12.10 18.16
N GLY A 355 12.46 13.14 17.83
CA GLY A 355 12.35 14.46 18.45
C GLY A 355 11.06 15.22 18.10
N ALA A 356 10.31 14.75 17.10
CA ALA A 356 9.13 15.45 16.61
C ALA A 356 7.79 14.88 17.13
N SER A 357 7.77 13.65 17.63
CA SER A 357 6.56 13.00 18.17
C SER A 357 6.52 13.08 19.70
N THR A 358 5.35 13.38 20.27
CA THR A 358 5.16 13.39 21.73
C THR A 358 4.84 12.01 22.31
N ASP A 359 4.17 11.14 21.52
CA ASP A 359 3.78 9.77 21.91
C ASP A 359 4.36 8.74 20.93
N HIS A 360 4.85 7.60 21.46
CA HIS A 360 5.38 6.49 20.66
C HIS A 360 6.40 6.88 19.57
N SER A 361 7.26 7.87 19.85
CA SER A 361 8.34 8.36 18.98
C SER A 361 9.23 7.25 18.40
N ASP A 362 9.41 6.16 19.15
CA ASP A 362 10.13 4.96 18.75
C ASP A 362 9.47 4.16 17.61
N PHE A 363 8.33 4.58 17.07
CA PHE A 363 7.59 3.85 16.04
C PHE A 363 7.31 4.70 14.79
N PHE A 364 7.34 4.04 13.65
CA PHE A 364 6.73 4.49 12.42
C PHE A 364 5.29 3.98 12.34
N PHE A 365 4.37 4.86 11.97
CA PHE A 365 2.96 4.57 11.78
C PHE A 365 2.56 4.78 10.32
N GLY A 366 1.81 3.84 9.76
CA GLY A 366 1.37 3.94 8.37
C GLY A 366 0.35 5.07 8.16
N HIS A 367 0.59 5.88 7.13
CA HIS A 367 -0.19 7.08 6.77
C HIS A 367 -1.71 6.90 6.75
N THR A 368 -2.21 5.74 6.30
CA THR A 368 -3.66 5.49 6.21
C THR A 368 -4.17 4.62 7.35
N SER A 369 -3.49 3.50 7.63
CA SER A 369 -4.01 2.52 8.59
C SER A 369 -4.04 3.04 10.02
N HIS A 370 -3.06 3.85 10.42
CA HIS A 370 -2.97 4.34 11.80
C HIS A 370 -4.08 5.35 12.11
N PRO A 371 -4.29 6.42 11.31
CA PRO A 371 -5.40 7.34 11.55
C PRO A 371 -6.77 6.64 11.58
N MET A 372 -7.04 5.71 10.66
CA MET A 372 -8.29 4.95 10.64
C MET A 372 -8.50 4.11 11.91
N CYS A 373 -7.48 3.36 12.33
CA CYS A 373 -7.56 2.54 13.54
C CYS A 373 -7.62 3.40 14.81
N SER A 374 -6.91 4.53 14.85
CA SER A 374 -6.94 5.49 15.95
C SER A 374 -8.33 6.12 16.11
N ALA A 375 -8.92 6.59 15.00
CA ALA A 375 -10.28 7.10 14.94
C ALA A 375 -11.30 6.07 15.44
N ALA A 376 -11.19 4.82 14.96
CA ALA A 376 -12.06 3.72 15.38
C ALA A 376 -12.00 3.46 16.90
N ARG A 377 -10.80 3.53 17.49
CA ARG A 377 -10.60 3.37 18.94
C ARG A 377 -11.14 4.56 19.74
N SER A 378 -10.94 5.78 19.27
CA SER A 378 -11.32 7.01 19.98
C SER A 378 -12.84 7.13 20.19
N MET A 379 -13.66 6.73 19.20
CA MET A 379 -15.13 6.76 19.29
C MET A 379 -15.72 5.88 20.39
N THR A 380 -14.97 4.88 20.88
CA THR A 380 -15.41 4.06 22.02
C THR A 380 -15.36 4.83 23.36
N ARG A 381 -14.69 6.00 23.42
CA ARG A 381 -14.44 6.77 24.65
C ARG A 381 -15.23 8.07 24.79
N SER A 382 -15.78 8.66 23.71
CA SER A 382 -16.63 9.86 23.77
C SER A 382 -17.57 9.96 22.56
N ALA A 383 -18.86 10.18 22.80
CA ALA A 383 -19.90 10.26 21.78
C ALA A 383 -19.99 11.63 21.06
N THR A 384 -19.22 12.64 21.48
CA THR A 384 -19.12 13.92 20.78
C THR A 384 -18.07 13.82 19.67
N ALA A 385 -18.45 13.21 18.56
CA ALA A 385 -17.59 12.99 17.41
C ALA A 385 -17.17 14.32 16.77
N ALA A 386 -15.88 14.64 16.81
CA ALA A 386 -15.29 15.50 15.79
C ALA A 386 -15.51 14.82 14.43
N SER A 387 -15.98 15.57 13.43
CA SER A 387 -16.00 15.14 12.03
C SER A 387 -14.63 14.53 11.67
N GLN A 388 -14.62 13.32 11.11
CA GLN A 388 -13.41 12.64 10.63
C GLN A 388 -12.91 13.33 9.36
N ARG A 389 -12.42 14.57 9.51
CA ARG A 389 -11.89 15.37 8.40
C ARG A 389 -10.63 14.73 7.83
N GLY A 390 -10.38 14.93 6.55
CA GLY A 390 -9.18 14.43 5.89
C GLY A 390 -9.17 12.92 5.59
N MET A 391 -10.28 12.21 5.77
CA MET A 391 -10.40 10.80 5.38
C MET A 391 -11.50 10.60 4.33
N TYR A 392 -11.14 9.93 3.25
CA TYR A 392 -12.02 9.73 2.11
C TYR A 392 -11.98 8.30 1.59
N VAL A 393 -13.09 7.85 1.00
CA VAL A 393 -13.21 6.54 0.36
C VAL A 393 -13.69 6.69 -1.07
N SER A 394 -13.15 5.89 -1.98
CA SER A 394 -13.60 5.77 -3.36
C SER A 394 -14.00 4.33 -3.67
N PHE A 395 -15.04 4.23 -4.51
CA PHE A 395 -15.64 2.98 -4.99
C PHE A 395 -15.31 2.73 -6.48
N SER A 396 -14.38 3.51 -7.04
CA SER A 396 -13.90 3.43 -8.44
C SER A 396 -13.54 2.01 -8.89
N LEU A 397 -13.03 1.18 -7.97
CA LEU A 397 -12.54 -0.17 -8.25
C LEU A 397 -13.63 -1.26 -8.17
N PHE A 398 -14.86 -0.94 -7.80
CA PHE A 398 -15.93 -1.93 -7.68
C PHE A 398 -16.22 -2.62 -9.02
N GLY A 399 -16.21 -3.95 -9.00
CA GLY A 399 -16.41 -4.79 -10.18
C GLY A 399 -15.25 -4.81 -11.17
N SER A 400 -14.14 -4.10 -10.90
CA SER A 400 -13.00 -4.03 -11.83
C SER A 400 -12.07 -5.24 -11.74
N SER A 401 -12.06 -5.95 -10.62
CA SER A 401 -11.13 -7.05 -10.37
C SER A 401 -11.67 -8.38 -10.89
N LEU A 402 -10.84 -9.10 -11.65
CA LEU A 402 -11.15 -10.46 -12.12
C LEU A 402 -11.41 -11.41 -10.94
N PHE A 403 -10.68 -11.24 -9.84
CA PHE A 403 -10.88 -12.01 -8.61
C PHE A 403 -12.31 -11.84 -8.07
N ALA A 404 -12.82 -10.61 -8.02
CA ALA A 404 -14.17 -10.33 -7.52
C ALA A 404 -15.25 -10.90 -8.45
N GLN A 405 -15.05 -10.77 -9.77
CA GLN A 405 -15.96 -11.32 -10.77
C GLN A 405 -16.02 -12.86 -10.68
N GLN A 406 -14.87 -13.53 -10.58
CA GLN A 406 -14.79 -14.98 -10.45
C GLN A 406 -15.36 -15.46 -9.11
N LEU A 407 -15.13 -14.74 -8.01
CA LEU A 407 -15.69 -15.10 -6.71
C LEU A 407 -17.20 -14.96 -6.70
N GLN A 408 -17.74 -13.87 -7.26
CA GLN A 408 -19.19 -13.71 -7.47
C GLN A 408 -19.77 -14.83 -8.34
N ALA A 409 -19.11 -15.18 -9.44
CA ALA A 409 -19.54 -16.27 -10.33
C ALA A 409 -19.57 -17.61 -9.59
N GLY A 410 -18.54 -17.93 -8.81
CA GLY A 410 -18.46 -19.13 -7.99
C GLY A 410 -19.58 -19.20 -6.96
N CYS A 411 -19.79 -18.13 -6.18
CA CYS A 411 -20.90 -18.05 -5.24
C CYS A 411 -22.27 -18.21 -5.92
N THR A 412 -22.41 -17.70 -7.15
CA THR A 412 -23.65 -17.82 -7.91
C THR A 412 -23.90 -19.23 -8.41
N ALA A 413 -22.85 -19.91 -8.89
CA ALA A 413 -22.92 -21.29 -9.35
C ALA A 413 -23.31 -22.25 -8.21
N LEU A 414 -22.81 -22.04 -6.99
CA LEU A 414 -23.16 -22.84 -5.80
C LEU A 414 -24.65 -22.84 -5.48
N CYS A 415 -25.35 -21.77 -5.81
CA CYS A 415 -26.78 -21.61 -5.52
C CYS A 415 -27.69 -22.13 -6.64
N SER A 416 -27.15 -22.58 -7.77
CA SER A 416 -27.95 -23.06 -8.90
C SER A 416 -28.52 -24.46 -8.62
N PRO A 417 -29.84 -24.70 -8.79
CA PRO A 417 -30.46 -26.00 -8.57
C PRO A 417 -29.85 -27.13 -9.41
N ALA A 418 -29.31 -26.81 -10.60
CA ALA A 418 -28.70 -27.79 -11.50
C ALA A 418 -27.40 -28.42 -10.95
N HIS A 419 -26.70 -27.74 -10.04
CA HIS A 419 -25.45 -28.23 -9.45
C HIS A 419 -25.66 -29.14 -8.22
N THR A 420 -26.89 -29.24 -7.71
CA THR A 420 -27.17 -30.10 -6.54
C THR A 420 -27.15 -31.60 -6.84
N LYS A 421 -27.18 -32.01 -8.13
CA LYS A 421 -27.22 -33.42 -8.56
C LYS A 421 -25.90 -33.99 -9.08
N GLY A 422 -24.87 -33.15 -9.27
CA GLY A 422 -23.54 -33.60 -9.69
C GLY A 422 -22.47 -32.86 -8.90
N ALA A 423 -21.52 -33.58 -8.33
CA ALA A 423 -20.43 -33.07 -7.48
C ALA A 423 -19.43 -32.10 -8.16
N ARG A 424 -19.83 -31.41 -9.24
CA ARG A 424 -18.95 -30.76 -10.23
C ARG A 424 -18.69 -29.27 -9.99
N GLY A 425 -19.04 -28.71 -8.84
CA GLY A 425 -18.71 -27.33 -8.51
C GLY A 425 -18.55 -27.16 -7.01
N ARG A 426 -17.29 -27.11 -6.54
CA ARG A 426 -16.93 -26.80 -5.15
C ARG A 426 -16.12 -25.52 -5.12
N VAL A 427 -16.34 -24.69 -4.10
CA VAL A 427 -15.56 -23.47 -3.87
C VAL A 427 -14.75 -23.64 -2.58
N PHE A 428 -13.45 -23.35 -2.64
CA PHE A 428 -12.58 -23.30 -1.47
C PHE A 428 -12.13 -21.85 -1.26
N LEU A 429 -12.37 -21.34 -0.05
CA LEU A 429 -11.99 -20.00 0.36
C LEU A 429 -10.85 -20.11 1.39
N ILE A 430 -9.65 -19.66 1.03
CA ILE A 430 -8.44 -19.78 1.83
C ILE A 430 -7.97 -18.38 2.24
N GLY A 431 -8.25 -17.99 3.47
CA GLY A 431 -7.91 -16.67 4.02
C GLY A 431 -6.79 -16.75 5.05
N CYS A 432 -5.81 -15.86 4.96
CA CYS A 432 -4.74 -15.72 5.96
C CYS A 432 -4.74 -14.31 6.56
N GLY A 433 -4.98 -14.20 7.87
CA GLY A 433 -5.05 -12.92 8.57
C GLY A 433 -6.15 -12.00 8.00
N THR A 434 -5.77 -10.79 7.59
CA THR A 434 -6.68 -9.83 6.93
C THR A 434 -7.16 -10.31 5.56
N GLY A 435 -6.52 -11.32 4.96
CA GLY A 435 -6.96 -11.97 3.72
C GLY A 435 -8.33 -12.65 3.83
N ILE A 436 -8.90 -12.79 5.03
CA ILE A 436 -10.28 -13.23 5.20
C ILE A 436 -11.32 -12.22 4.68
N ALA A 437 -10.98 -10.93 4.61
CA ALA A 437 -11.90 -9.84 4.27
C ALA A 437 -12.73 -10.09 2.99
N PRO A 438 -12.12 -10.34 1.81
CA PRO A 438 -12.90 -10.60 0.61
C PRO A 438 -13.72 -11.90 0.70
N LEU A 439 -13.25 -12.89 1.47
CA LEU A 439 -13.87 -14.20 1.56
C LEU A 439 -15.07 -14.21 2.51
N ILE A 440 -15.03 -13.46 3.61
CA ILE A 440 -16.18 -13.34 4.51
C ILE A 440 -17.33 -12.59 3.83
N SER A 441 -17.04 -11.67 2.91
CA SER A 441 -18.08 -11.05 2.10
C SER A 441 -18.85 -12.07 1.25
N ALA A 442 -18.15 -13.04 0.66
CA ALA A 442 -18.74 -14.15 -0.09
C ALA A 442 -19.57 -15.06 0.82
N VAL A 443 -19.04 -15.44 1.99
CA VAL A 443 -19.78 -16.24 2.98
C VAL A 443 -21.05 -15.53 3.44
N THR A 444 -20.99 -14.22 3.68
CA THR A 444 -22.15 -13.42 4.07
C THR A 444 -23.24 -13.45 3.00
N GLN A 445 -22.87 -13.38 1.71
CA GLN A 445 -23.84 -13.53 0.63
C GLN A 445 -24.45 -14.93 0.58
N LEU A 446 -23.66 -15.99 0.81
CA LEU A 446 -24.18 -17.36 0.90
C LEU A 446 -25.16 -17.53 2.07
N MET A 447 -24.88 -16.91 3.22
CA MET A 447 -25.79 -16.89 4.38
C MET A 447 -27.11 -16.20 4.04
N LEU A 448 -27.06 -15.02 3.37
CA LEU A 448 -28.27 -14.33 2.93
C LEU A 448 -29.10 -15.15 1.94
N ARG A 449 -28.46 -15.88 1.03
CA ARG A 449 -29.19 -16.79 0.13
C ARG A 449 -29.78 -17.97 0.88
N ARG A 450 -29.10 -18.45 1.92
CA ARG A 450 -29.54 -19.58 2.73
C ARG A 450 -30.83 -19.28 3.49
N THR A 451 -31.06 -18.04 3.94
CA THR A 451 -32.31 -17.66 4.62
C THR A 451 -33.54 -17.78 3.73
N SER A 452 -33.37 -17.73 2.40
CA SER A 452 -34.44 -17.86 1.41
C SER A 452 -34.61 -19.31 0.89
N SER A 453 -33.74 -20.25 1.30
CA SER A 453 -33.78 -21.65 0.88
C SER A 453 -34.78 -22.48 1.70
N ALA A 454 -35.27 -23.57 1.11
CA ALA A 454 -36.16 -24.49 1.81
C ALA A 454 -35.49 -25.10 3.06
N PRO A 455 -36.19 -25.22 4.19
CA PRO A 455 -35.69 -25.89 5.38
C PRO A 455 -35.20 -27.31 5.07
N GLY A 456 -34.04 -27.71 5.60
CA GLY A 456 -33.46 -29.02 5.38
C GLY A 456 -32.71 -29.20 4.05
N SER A 457 -32.56 -28.16 3.24
CA SER A 457 -31.71 -28.19 2.04
C SER A 457 -30.26 -28.60 2.39
N ALA A 458 -29.58 -29.32 1.49
CA ALA A 458 -28.16 -29.66 1.69
C ALA A 458 -27.29 -28.39 1.80
N PRO A 459 -26.18 -28.40 2.56
CA PRO A 459 -25.27 -27.25 2.63
C PRO A 459 -24.71 -26.88 1.26
N PHE A 460 -24.44 -25.59 1.01
CA PHE A 460 -23.73 -25.20 -0.20
C PHE A 460 -22.30 -25.79 -0.16
N PRO A 461 -21.77 -26.34 -1.27
CA PRO A 461 -20.46 -26.99 -1.30
C PRO A 461 -19.30 -25.98 -1.32
N CYS A 462 -19.27 -25.11 -0.30
CA CYS A 462 -18.26 -24.10 -0.03
C CYS A 462 -17.47 -24.48 1.23
N TRP A 463 -16.15 -24.49 1.15
CA TRP A 463 -15.24 -24.81 2.25
C TRP A 463 -14.39 -23.59 2.59
N VAL A 464 -14.21 -23.30 3.88
CA VAL A 464 -13.41 -22.16 4.36
C VAL A 464 -12.22 -22.65 5.17
N PHE A 465 -11.02 -22.21 4.81
CA PHE A 465 -9.78 -22.41 5.56
C PHE A 465 -9.24 -21.07 6.03
N TYR A 466 -9.15 -20.86 7.35
CA TYR A 466 -8.73 -19.59 7.93
C TYR A 466 -7.44 -19.72 8.75
N GLY A 467 -6.38 -19.03 8.34
CA GLY A 467 -5.11 -18.96 9.06
C GLY A 467 -4.96 -17.68 9.88
N ALA A 468 -4.52 -17.79 11.13
CA ALA A 468 -4.23 -16.67 12.01
C ALA A 468 -2.97 -16.89 12.86
N ARG A 469 -2.47 -15.85 13.54
CA ARG A 469 -1.37 -16.01 14.51
C ARG A 469 -1.85 -16.70 15.78
N THR A 470 -2.94 -16.19 16.33
CA THR A 470 -3.55 -16.59 17.60
C THR A 470 -5.06 -16.68 17.41
N LYS A 471 -5.75 -17.31 18.36
CA LYS A 471 -7.21 -17.43 18.35
C LYS A 471 -7.90 -16.07 18.39
N ALA A 472 -7.31 -15.10 19.09
CA ALA A 472 -7.81 -13.73 19.15
C ALA A 472 -7.84 -13.03 17.78
N GLU A 473 -7.02 -13.46 16.82
CA GLU A 473 -7.03 -12.92 15.46
C GLU A 473 -8.11 -13.54 14.56
N LEU A 474 -8.83 -14.57 15.01
CA LEU A 474 -9.95 -15.16 14.27
C LEU A 474 -11.24 -14.33 14.44
N LEU A 475 -11.22 -13.07 13.99
CA LEU A 475 -12.29 -12.09 14.28
C LEU A 475 -13.66 -12.44 13.66
N TYR A 476 -13.68 -13.35 12.69
CA TYR A 476 -14.91 -13.84 12.03
C TYR A 476 -15.25 -15.29 12.40
N ASP A 477 -14.63 -15.86 13.44
CA ASP A 477 -14.84 -17.26 13.86
C ASP A 477 -16.32 -17.58 14.12
N GLU A 478 -17.02 -16.72 14.87
CA GLU A 478 -18.44 -16.90 15.19
C GLU A 478 -19.33 -16.82 13.94
N ALA A 479 -19.06 -15.87 13.04
CA ALA A 479 -19.80 -15.76 11.77
C ALA A 479 -19.59 -16.99 10.87
N LEU A 480 -18.37 -17.55 10.84
CA LEU A 480 -18.05 -18.76 10.09
C LEU A 480 -18.69 -20.01 10.70
N LYS A 481 -18.74 -20.11 12.04
CA LYS A 481 -19.48 -21.17 12.74
C LYS A 481 -20.98 -21.07 12.45
N GLU A 482 -21.56 -19.88 12.46
CA GLU A 482 -22.97 -19.67 12.09
C GLU A 482 -23.23 -20.08 10.62
N ALA A 483 -22.34 -19.69 9.70
CA ALA A 483 -22.42 -20.11 8.30
C ALA A 483 -22.38 -21.65 8.16
N LEU A 484 -21.56 -22.33 8.97
CA LEU A 484 -21.49 -23.79 8.99
C LEU A 484 -22.78 -24.41 9.54
N MET A 485 -23.30 -23.89 10.66
CA MET A 485 -24.53 -24.38 11.29
C MET A 485 -25.76 -24.21 10.39
N THR A 486 -25.85 -23.07 9.69
CA THR A 486 -26.97 -22.78 8.78
C THR A 486 -26.84 -23.53 7.45
N GLY A 487 -25.69 -24.13 7.16
CA GLY A 487 -25.40 -24.78 5.88
C GLY A 487 -25.16 -23.81 4.73
N ALA A 488 -24.81 -22.54 5.04
CA ALA A 488 -24.31 -21.59 4.05
C ALA A 488 -22.93 -22.00 3.54
N ILE A 489 -22.15 -22.70 4.36
CA ILE A 489 -20.92 -23.39 3.98
C ILE A 489 -20.98 -24.84 4.45
N ALA A 490 -20.26 -25.73 3.76
CA ALA A 490 -20.22 -27.15 4.09
C ALA A 490 -19.08 -27.50 5.06
N LYS A 491 -18.04 -26.65 5.16
CA LYS A 491 -16.90 -26.90 6.04
C LYS A 491 -16.18 -25.61 6.43
N TYR A 492 -15.72 -25.56 7.68
CA TYR A 492 -14.84 -24.53 8.20
C TYR A 492 -13.73 -25.18 9.05
N GLU A 493 -12.48 -24.89 8.73
CA GLU A 493 -11.31 -25.26 9.52
C GLU A 493 -10.38 -24.05 9.69
N TYR A 494 -9.70 -23.96 10.83
CA TYR A 494 -8.73 -22.90 11.10
C TYR A 494 -7.37 -23.44 11.54
N ALA A 495 -6.33 -22.63 11.29
CA ALA A 495 -4.95 -22.90 11.66
C ALA A 495 -4.34 -21.74 12.45
N LEU A 496 -3.56 -22.06 13.50
CA LEU A 496 -2.90 -21.07 14.35
C LEU A 496 -1.39 -21.25 14.30
N SER A 497 -0.68 -20.20 13.87
CA SER A 497 0.76 -20.26 13.60
C SER A 497 1.65 -20.00 14.83
N ARG A 498 1.12 -19.34 15.86
CA ARG A 498 1.85 -18.90 17.07
C ARG A 498 1.20 -19.35 18.39
N GLU A 499 0.12 -20.12 18.33
CA GLU A 499 -0.62 -20.58 19.49
C GLU A 499 -0.96 -22.07 19.36
N ASP A 500 -0.83 -22.80 20.46
CA ASP A 500 -1.35 -24.16 20.58
C ASP A 500 -2.78 -24.11 21.14
N ASP A 501 -3.72 -24.66 20.39
CA ASP A 501 -5.14 -24.72 20.71
C ASP A 501 -5.62 -26.13 20.34
N THR A 502 -6.39 -26.77 21.22
CA THR A 502 -6.87 -28.14 21.00
C THR A 502 -7.87 -28.25 19.85
N GLY A 503 -8.51 -27.14 19.47
CA GLY A 503 -9.45 -27.06 18.35
C GLY A 503 -8.81 -26.70 17.01
N LYS A 504 -7.51 -26.34 16.96
CA LYS A 504 -6.85 -26.00 15.70
C LYS A 504 -6.64 -27.24 14.84
N HIS A 505 -6.75 -27.07 13.52
CA HIS A 505 -6.66 -28.17 12.57
C HIS A 505 -5.29 -28.27 11.88
N GLY A 506 -4.40 -27.30 12.13
CA GLY A 506 -3.05 -27.20 11.59
C GLY A 506 -2.31 -25.97 12.12
N ARG A 507 -1.02 -25.84 11.77
CA ARG A 507 -0.22 -24.66 12.07
C ARG A 507 -0.37 -23.58 11.00
N TYR A 508 -0.47 -24.00 9.74
CA TYR A 508 -0.68 -23.13 8.59
C TYR A 508 -1.86 -23.62 7.74
N VAL A 509 -2.43 -22.73 6.90
CA VAL A 509 -3.51 -23.12 5.97
C VAL A 509 -3.08 -24.21 4.99
N THR A 510 -1.79 -24.29 4.67
CA THR A 510 -1.23 -25.37 3.85
C THR A 510 -1.41 -26.74 4.48
N ASP A 511 -1.38 -26.84 5.81
CA ASP A 511 -1.64 -28.10 6.53
C ASP A 511 -3.10 -28.53 6.34
N LEU A 512 -4.03 -27.57 6.39
CA LEU A 512 -5.46 -27.79 6.16
C LEU A 512 -5.73 -28.27 4.73
N VAL A 513 -5.14 -27.59 3.74
CA VAL A 513 -5.24 -27.96 2.33
C VAL A 513 -4.65 -29.35 2.10
N LYS A 514 -3.46 -29.62 2.63
CA LYS A 514 -2.76 -30.91 2.48
C LYS A 514 -3.54 -32.06 3.11
N ARG A 515 -4.14 -31.87 4.29
CA ARG A 515 -5.02 -32.85 4.93
C ARG A 515 -6.24 -33.19 4.06
N ASN A 516 -6.75 -32.22 3.32
CA ASN A 516 -7.91 -32.35 2.43
C ASN A 516 -7.52 -32.52 0.95
N ARG A 517 -6.26 -32.86 0.63
CA ARG A 517 -5.68 -32.80 -0.72
C ARG A 517 -6.47 -33.55 -1.80
N LEU A 518 -7.05 -34.71 -1.47
CA LEU A 518 -7.81 -35.51 -2.45
C LEU A 518 -9.05 -34.76 -2.92
N ILE A 519 -9.76 -34.10 -2.00
CA ILE A 519 -10.97 -33.33 -2.29
C ILE A 519 -10.64 -32.03 -3.04
N VAL A 520 -9.56 -31.36 -2.64
CA VAL A 520 -9.13 -30.11 -3.29
C VAL A 520 -8.63 -30.40 -4.70
N SER A 521 -7.81 -31.45 -4.89
CA SER A 521 -7.29 -31.86 -6.20
C SER A 521 -8.41 -32.31 -7.14
N ASP A 522 -9.34 -33.15 -6.65
CA ASP A 522 -10.53 -33.55 -7.42
C ASP A 522 -11.35 -32.34 -7.88
N ALA A 523 -11.58 -31.37 -6.99
CA ALA A 523 -12.29 -30.15 -7.35
C ALA A 523 -11.52 -29.30 -8.37
N LEU A 524 -10.19 -29.17 -8.23
CA LEU A 524 -9.31 -28.52 -9.20
C LEU A 524 -9.19 -29.28 -10.53
N GLN A 525 -9.66 -30.53 -10.62
CA GLN A 525 -9.81 -31.26 -11.88
C GLN A 525 -11.24 -31.15 -12.46
N ASN A 526 -12.26 -31.13 -11.60
CA ASN A 526 -13.69 -31.18 -11.96
C ASN A 526 -14.47 -29.85 -11.79
N ALA A 527 -14.06 -28.79 -12.49
CA ALA A 527 -14.64 -27.44 -12.51
C ALA A 527 -14.83 -26.69 -11.16
N GLY A 528 -14.27 -27.18 -10.05
CA GLY A 528 -14.18 -26.44 -8.80
C GLY A 528 -13.20 -25.26 -8.86
N GLN A 529 -13.36 -24.33 -7.92
CA GLN A 529 -12.61 -23.09 -7.80
C GLN A 529 -11.98 -22.95 -6.41
N VAL A 530 -10.75 -22.44 -6.37
CA VAL A 530 -9.99 -22.15 -5.16
C VAL A 530 -9.64 -20.67 -5.14
N PHE A 531 -9.99 -19.97 -4.07
CA PHE A 531 -9.68 -18.56 -3.86
C PHE A 531 -8.75 -18.41 -2.67
N VAL A 532 -7.62 -17.72 -2.85
CA VAL A 532 -6.58 -17.58 -1.84
C VAL A 532 -6.26 -16.11 -1.62
N CYS A 533 -6.34 -15.66 -0.38
CA CYS A 533 -6.16 -14.27 0.01
C CYS A 533 -5.29 -14.16 1.27
N GLY A 534 -4.35 -13.23 1.29
CA GLY A 534 -3.47 -13.02 2.43
C GLY A 534 -2.11 -12.45 2.06
N PRO A 535 -1.12 -12.50 2.97
CA PRO A 535 0.22 -12.01 2.70
C PRO A 535 0.92 -12.84 1.62
N THR A 536 1.78 -12.20 0.83
CA THR A 536 2.52 -12.79 -0.30
C THR A 536 3.14 -14.16 0.01
N LYS A 537 3.86 -14.30 1.13
CA LYS A 537 4.49 -15.56 1.52
C LYS A 537 3.47 -16.71 1.70
N ALA A 538 2.26 -16.41 2.19
CA ALA A 538 1.21 -17.40 2.33
C ALA A 538 0.64 -17.80 0.97
N LEU A 539 0.43 -16.84 0.05
CA LEU A 539 -0.03 -17.11 -1.31
C LEU A 539 0.99 -18.00 -2.06
N GLN A 540 2.27 -17.65 -2.01
CA GLN A 540 3.38 -18.44 -2.56
C GLN A 540 3.40 -19.87 -2.00
N SER A 541 3.25 -20.02 -0.68
CA SER A 541 3.23 -21.34 -0.02
C SER A 541 2.05 -22.20 -0.49
N VAL A 542 0.87 -21.61 -0.66
CA VAL A 542 -0.31 -22.32 -1.18
C VAL A 542 -0.14 -22.68 -2.65
N ARG A 543 0.40 -21.77 -3.47
CA ARG A 543 0.69 -22.04 -4.90
C ARG A 543 1.68 -23.18 -5.05
N GLN A 544 2.77 -23.17 -4.28
CA GLN A 544 3.77 -24.23 -4.26
C GLN A 544 3.17 -25.57 -3.81
N LEU A 545 2.31 -25.57 -2.78
CA LEU A 545 1.60 -26.78 -2.35
C LEU A 545 0.71 -27.33 -3.47
N VAL A 546 -0.03 -26.46 -4.19
CA VAL A 546 -0.87 -26.88 -5.31
C VAL A 546 -0.02 -27.49 -6.42
N LYS A 547 1.10 -26.84 -6.76
CA LYS A 547 2.05 -27.28 -7.79
C LYS A 547 2.65 -28.66 -7.49
N CYS A 548 3.29 -28.81 -6.34
CA CYS A 548 4.14 -29.97 -6.05
C CYS A 548 3.41 -31.12 -5.35
N ASP A 549 2.37 -30.85 -4.53
CA ASP A 549 1.76 -31.90 -3.70
C ASP A 549 0.37 -32.32 -4.19
N LEU A 550 -0.41 -31.41 -4.78
CA LEU A 550 -1.82 -31.70 -5.16
C LEU A 550 -1.97 -32.11 -6.61
N LEU A 551 -1.18 -31.51 -7.50
CA LEU A 551 -1.32 -31.71 -8.94
C LEU A 551 -0.16 -32.48 -9.56
N ALA A 552 0.98 -32.66 -8.90
CA ALA A 552 2.13 -33.34 -9.47
C ALA A 552 1.82 -34.80 -9.85
N GLY A 553 2.07 -35.13 -11.11
CA GLY A 553 2.09 -36.49 -11.64
C GLY A 553 3.45 -37.17 -11.39
N PRO A 554 3.51 -38.51 -11.47
CA PRO A 554 4.73 -39.27 -11.19
C PRO A 554 5.91 -38.94 -12.12
N ASP A 555 5.63 -38.50 -13.35
CA ASP A 555 6.62 -38.20 -14.39
C ASP A 555 6.68 -36.70 -14.74
N ASP A 556 6.00 -35.83 -13.98
CA ASP A 556 5.98 -34.40 -14.29
C ASP A 556 7.30 -33.72 -13.89
N ASP A 557 7.92 -33.04 -14.84
CA ASP A 557 8.96 -32.05 -14.56
C ASP A 557 8.36 -30.71 -14.07
N ASP A 558 9.23 -29.79 -13.63
CA ASP A 558 8.80 -28.48 -13.11
C ASP A 558 8.03 -27.65 -14.15
N SER A 559 8.37 -27.77 -15.44
CA SER A 559 7.72 -27.01 -16.51
C SER A 559 6.28 -27.47 -16.72
N VAL A 560 6.03 -28.78 -16.67
CA VAL A 560 4.68 -29.36 -16.78
C VAL A 560 3.81 -28.96 -15.59
N GLN A 561 4.39 -28.99 -14.37
CA GLN A 561 3.68 -28.58 -13.17
C GLN A 561 3.29 -27.10 -13.21
N GLU A 562 4.22 -26.25 -13.63
CA GLU A 562 3.99 -24.81 -13.78
C GLU A 562 2.91 -24.51 -14.84
N HIS A 563 2.99 -25.15 -16.01
CA HIS A 563 2.01 -24.97 -17.08
C HIS A 563 0.59 -25.37 -16.64
N ARG A 564 0.47 -26.48 -15.88
CA ARG A 564 -0.83 -26.93 -15.36
C ARG A 564 -1.43 -25.91 -14.39
N LEU A 565 -0.59 -25.28 -13.58
CA LEU A 565 -1.02 -24.27 -12.62
C LEU A 565 -1.47 -22.99 -13.33
N LEU A 566 -0.70 -22.50 -14.29
CA LEU A 566 -1.08 -21.35 -15.14
C LEU A 566 -2.41 -21.59 -15.86
N LEU A 567 -2.64 -22.80 -16.37
CA LEU A 567 -3.92 -23.17 -17.00
C LEU A 567 -5.11 -23.10 -16.02
N LEU A 568 -4.91 -23.41 -14.75
CA LEU A 568 -5.95 -23.30 -13.73
C LEU A 568 -6.21 -21.83 -13.35
N GLU A 569 -5.16 -21.01 -13.29
CA GLU A 569 -5.27 -19.56 -13.07
C GLU A 569 -6.02 -18.88 -14.23
N ASP A 570 -5.63 -19.15 -15.47
CA ASP A 570 -6.28 -18.64 -16.69
C ASP A 570 -7.76 -19.04 -16.77
N ARG A 571 -8.09 -20.28 -16.39
CA ARG A 571 -9.48 -20.78 -16.36
C ARG A 571 -10.29 -20.30 -15.14
N GLY A 572 -9.72 -19.47 -14.27
CA GLY A 572 -10.41 -18.94 -13.08
C GLY A 572 -10.73 -20.01 -12.02
N ARG A 573 -9.96 -21.09 -11.99
CA ARG A 573 -10.11 -22.23 -11.07
C ARG A 573 -9.16 -22.13 -9.88
N LEU A 574 -8.06 -21.42 -10.03
CA LEU A 574 -7.14 -21.10 -8.96
C LEU A 574 -6.90 -19.59 -8.96
N ASN A 575 -7.41 -18.89 -7.96
CA ASN A 575 -7.53 -17.43 -7.97
C ASN A 575 -6.80 -16.87 -6.75
N PHE A 576 -5.79 -16.04 -6.97
CA PHE A 576 -5.04 -15.37 -5.92
C PHE A 576 -5.40 -13.89 -5.87
N ASN A 577 -5.74 -13.38 -4.70
CA ASN A 577 -5.88 -11.94 -4.49
C ASN A 577 -4.52 -11.37 -4.06
N ILE A 578 -3.75 -10.89 -5.05
CA ILE A 578 -2.39 -10.38 -4.87
C ILE A 578 -2.47 -8.87 -4.59
N TRP A 579 -1.89 -8.45 -3.46
CA TRP A 579 -1.88 -7.05 -3.01
C TRP A 579 -0.62 -6.28 -3.41
N SER A 580 0.35 -6.96 -4.01
CA SER A 580 1.57 -6.35 -4.54
C SER A 580 1.44 -6.04 -6.02
N SER A 581 2.07 -4.95 -6.47
CA SER A 581 2.12 -4.53 -7.89
C SER A 581 2.97 -5.45 -8.78
N VAL A 582 3.73 -6.39 -8.20
CA VAL A 582 4.48 -7.40 -8.96
C VAL A 582 3.75 -8.72 -8.91
N ASN A 583 3.78 -9.44 -10.03
CA ASN A 583 3.54 -10.87 -10.06
C ASN A 583 4.46 -11.55 -9.04
N ILE A 584 3.89 -11.99 -7.91
CA ILE A 584 4.65 -12.61 -6.80
C ILE A 584 5.06 -14.05 -7.10
N PHE A 585 4.69 -14.53 -8.28
CA PHE A 585 4.92 -15.89 -8.74
C PHE A 585 5.95 -15.96 -9.87
N GLU A 586 6.57 -14.83 -10.22
CA GLU A 586 7.73 -14.71 -11.10
C GLU A 586 9.02 -14.44 -10.33
#